data_AF-A0A9J6CTF0-F1
#
_entry.id   AF-A0A9J6CTF0-F1
#
_cell.length_a   1.000
_cell.length_b   1.000
_cell.length_c   1.000
_cell.angle_alpha   90.00
_cell.angle_beta   90.00
_cell.angle_gamma   90.00
#
_symmetry.space_group_name_H-M   'P 1'
#
loop_
_entity.id
_entity.type
_entity.pdbx_description
1 polymer ?
#
loop_
_entity_poly.entity_id
_entity_poly.type
_entity_poly.pdbx_seq_one_letter_code
_entity_poly.pdbx_strand_id
1 'polypeptide(L)'
;MTIRIPARRNPHVRFSGVDPDLGPEEFLRLLDERNPTLQIGVDISKVKVTFRERGGTKAYVVEVDPEAFRRIMASPRLSVGWTMVHASEDLHVPTCTFCASYGHGRSSCPTAADPTKAVCTKCGAEGHVGAACPVRMGDATVCCAACRRVGLEAVGHPTGFSGCPLLQEKVARLRARTHYGGA
;
A
#
# COMPACT_ATOMS: atom_id res chain seq x y z
N MET A 1 -28.66 -6.64 22.09
CA MET A 1 -27.22 -6.33 21.90
C MET A 1 -26.91 -6.44 20.41
N THR A 2 -27.01 -5.35 19.66
CA THR A 2 -26.85 -5.36 18.19
C THR A 2 -25.37 -5.34 17.85
N ILE A 3 -24.86 -6.46 17.34
CA ILE A 3 -23.50 -6.57 16.83
C ILE A 3 -23.40 -5.67 15.60
N ARG A 4 -22.68 -4.54 15.69
CA ARG A 4 -22.38 -3.67 14.55
C ARG A 4 -21.30 -4.35 13.71
N ILE A 5 -21.69 -4.97 12.59
CA ILE A 5 -20.74 -5.50 11.61
C ILE A 5 -20.03 -4.28 10.98
N PRO A 6 -18.69 -4.18 11.06
CA PRO A 6 -17.98 -3.07 10.44
C PRO A 6 -18.24 -3.04 8.93
N ALA A 7 -18.62 -1.88 8.41
CA ALA A 7 -18.81 -1.70 6.97
C ALA A 7 -17.51 -2.07 6.23
N ARG A 8 -17.67 -2.82 5.12
CA ARG A 8 -16.55 -3.11 4.21
C ARG A 8 -16.08 -1.80 3.57
N ARG A 9 -14.77 -1.67 3.37
CA ARG A 9 -14.22 -0.49 2.69
C ARG A 9 -14.43 -0.60 1.17
N ASN A 10 -14.51 0.53 0.49
CA ASN A 10 -14.43 0.58 -0.96
C ASN A 10 -13.01 0.19 -1.45
N PRO A 11 -12.89 -0.32 -2.69
CA PRO A 11 -11.60 -0.67 -3.27
C PRO A 11 -10.75 0.57 -3.52
N HIS A 12 -9.45 0.39 -3.36
CA HIS A 12 -8.47 1.43 -3.66
C HIS A 12 -7.72 1.03 -4.93
N VAL A 13 -7.55 1.99 -5.83
CA VAL A 13 -6.75 1.84 -7.04
C VAL A 13 -5.55 2.76 -6.97
N ARG A 14 -4.37 2.20 -7.19
CA ARG A 14 -3.12 2.93 -7.38
C ARG A 14 -2.91 3.18 -8.86
N PHE A 15 -2.75 4.44 -9.22
CA PHE A 15 -2.30 4.87 -10.55
C PHE A 15 -0.82 5.25 -10.45
N SER A 16 0.05 4.45 -11.06
CA SER A 16 1.50 4.67 -11.12
C SER A 16 1.92 5.30 -12.45
N GLY A 17 3.06 5.99 -12.45
CA GLY A 17 3.61 6.64 -13.64
C GLY A 17 2.95 7.98 -13.98
N VAL A 18 2.36 8.67 -13.00
CA VAL A 18 1.73 9.98 -13.20
C VAL A 18 2.81 11.05 -13.31
N ASP A 19 2.57 12.04 -14.18
CA ASP A 19 3.47 13.18 -14.34
C ASP A 19 3.70 13.91 -12.99
N PRO A 20 4.96 14.23 -12.62
CA PRO A 20 5.28 14.90 -11.36
C PRO A 20 4.71 16.30 -11.21
N ASP A 21 4.39 16.99 -12.30
CA ASP A 21 3.85 18.35 -12.25
C ASP A 21 2.32 18.35 -12.18
N LEU A 22 1.70 17.21 -12.50
CA LEU A 22 0.26 17.05 -12.46
C LEU A 22 -0.27 16.98 -11.03
N GLY A 23 -1.20 17.88 -10.70
CA GLY A 23 -1.92 17.90 -9.43
C GLY A 23 -3.05 16.85 -9.36
N PRO A 24 -3.57 16.53 -8.16
CA PRO A 24 -4.63 15.52 -8.00
C PRO A 24 -5.94 15.90 -8.70
N GLU A 25 -6.35 17.17 -8.65
CA GLU A 25 -7.57 17.65 -9.33
C GLU A 25 -7.46 17.52 -10.85
N GLU A 26 -6.35 17.99 -11.40
CA GLU A 26 -6.08 17.94 -12.84
C GLU A 26 -5.93 16.49 -13.32
N PHE A 27 -5.27 15.64 -12.52
CA PHE A 27 -5.18 14.21 -12.77
C PHE A 27 -6.56 13.55 -12.90
N LEU A 28 -7.46 13.78 -11.95
CA LEU A 28 -8.81 13.20 -11.98
C LEU A 28 -9.60 13.70 -13.18
N ARG A 29 -9.53 15.01 -13.47
CA ARG A 29 -10.17 15.59 -14.66
C ARG A 29 -9.69 14.94 -15.96
N LEU A 30 -8.38 14.87 -16.17
CA LEU A 30 -7.80 14.28 -17.37
C LEU A 30 -8.09 12.77 -17.48
N LEU A 31 -8.18 12.08 -16.35
CA LEU A 31 -8.52 10.67 -16.29
C LEU A 31 -9.97 10.44 -16.76
N ASP A 32 -10.92 11.25 -16.29
CA ASP A 32 -12.32 11.13 -16.74
C ASP A 32 -12.50 11.59 -18.20
N GLU A 33 -11.87 12.70 -18.60
CA GLU A 33 -11.97 13.27 -19.95
C GLU A 33 -11.48 12.29 -21.03
N ARG A 34 -10.37 11.59 -20.79
CA ARG A 34 -9.76 10.68 -21.78
C ARG A 34 -10.27 9.24 -21.70
N ASN A 35 -11.02 8.89 -20.66
CA ASN A 35 -11.55 7.55 -20.46
C ASN A 35 -13.05 7.57 -20.13
N PRO A 36 -13.90 8.19 -20.98
CA PRO A 36 -15.32 8.44 -20.68
C PRO A 36 -16.13 7.16 -20.46
N THR A 37 -15.69 6.03 -21.02
CA THR A 37 -16.31 4.71 -20.82
C THR A 37 -16.18 4.17 -19.41
N LEU A 38 -15.23 4.68 -18.62
CA LEU A 38 -14.98 4.21 -17.27
C LEU A 38 -15.94 4.86 -16.26
N GLN A 39 -16.48 6.04 -16.56
CA GLN A 39 -17.33 6.87 -15.66
C GLN A 39 -16.86 6.77 -14.21
N ILE A 40 -15.58 7.07 -13.98
CA ILE A 40 -14.94 6.87 -12.67
C ILE A 40 -15.63 7.78 -11.66
N GLY A 41 -15.95 9.02 -12.06
CA GLY A 41 -16.85 9.90 -11.29
C GLY A 41 -16.33 10.18 -9.90
N VAL A 42 -15.00 10.26 -9.77
CA VAL A 42 -14.33 10.33 -8.46
C VAL A 42 -14.08 11.77 -8.06
N ASP A 43 -14.57 12.11 -6.87
CA ASP A 43 -14.26 13.36 -6.18
C ASP A 43 -12.84 13.36 -5.60
N ILE A 44 -12.20 14.54 -5.55
CA ILE A 44 -10.85 14.69 -4.98
C ILE A 44 -10.73 14.18 -3.53
N SER A 45 -11.80 14.26 -2.73
CA SER A 45 -11.83 13.74 -1.36
C SER A 45 -11.57 12.22 -1.25
N LYS A 46 -11.67 11.50 -2.37
CA LYS A 46 -11.36 10.07 -2.46
C LYS A 46 -9.89 9.79 -2.75
N VAL A 47 -9.08 10.79 -3.11
CA VAL A 47 -7.62 10.65 -3.24
C VAL A 47 -7.03 10.55 -1.82
N LYS A 48 -6.51 9.36 -1.47
CA LYS A 48 -6.04 9.07 -0.11
C LYS A 48 -4.56 9.36 0.08
N VAL A 49 -3.74 9.07 -0.93
CA VAL A 49 -2.29 9.14 -0.81
C VAL A 49 -1.68 9.57 -2.13
N THR A 50 -0.68 10.45 -2.03
CA THR A 50 0.21 10.86 -3.11
C THR A 50 1.63 10.55 -2.69
N PHE A 51 2.39 9.86 -3.54
CA PHE A 51 3.81 9.63 -3.29
C PHE A 51 4.64 9.78 -4.57
N ARG A 52 5.92 10.14 -4.40
CA ARG A 52 6.90 10.19 -5.49
C ARG A 52 7.52 8.80 -5.66
N GLU A 53 7.58 8.34 -6.90
CA GLU A 53 8.18 7.06 -7.28
C GLU A 53 9.67 7.23 -7.60
N ARG A 54 10.41 6.11 -7.65
CA ARG A 54 11.87 6.06 -7.82
C ARG A 54 12.36 6.61 -9.18
N GLY A 55 11.44 6.80 -10.14
CA GLY A 55 11.71 7.40 -11.47
C GLY A 55 11.32 8.87 -11.59
N GLY A 56 10.94 9.53 -10.50
CA GLY A 56 10.52 10.94 -10.50
C GLY A 56 9.03 11.15 -10.75
N THR A 57 8.30 10.15 -11.27
CA THR A 57 6.84 10.17 -11.41
C THR A 57 6.12 10.18 -10.06
N LYS A 58 4.83 10.53 -10.07
CA LYS A 58 3.93 10.40 -8.93
C LYS A 58 3.09 9.14 -9.06
N ALA A 59 2.59 8.67 -7.92
CA ALA A 59 1.48 7.75 -7.88
C ALA A 59 0.36 8.30 -6.98
N TYR A 60 -0.87 8.10 -7.45
CA TYR A 60 -2.09 8.44 -6.72
C TYR A 60 -2.81 7.17 -6.28
N VAL A 61 -3.23 7.12 -5.03
CA VAL A 61 -4.13 6.07 -4.53
C VAL A 61 -5.51 6.67 -4.32
N VAL A 62 -6.49 6.13 -5.02
CA VAL A 62 -7.84 6.64 -5.11
C VAL A 62 -8.82 5.57 -4.64
N GLU A 63 -9.69 5.94 -3.70
CA GLU A 63 -10.84 5.12 -3.34
C GLU A 63 -11.90 5.22 -4.45
N VAL A 64 -12.32 4.09 -5.01
CA VAL A 64 -13.28 4.05 -6.10
C VAL A 64 -14.45 3.15 -5.75
N ASP A 65 -15.59 3.35 -6.38
CA ASP A 65 -16.72 2.45 -6.23
C ASP A 65 -16.47 1.09 -6.90
N PRO A 66 -17.13 0.02 -6.44
CA PRO A 66 -17.04 -1.33 -7.00
C PRO A 66 -17.12 -1.43 -8.52
N GLU A 67 -18.02 -0.66 -9.12
CA GLU A 67 -18.26 -0.69 -10.56
C GLU A 67 -17.13 -0.03 -11.33
N ALA A 68 -16.68 1.16 -10.89
CA ALA A 68 -15.51 1.83 -11.44
C ALA A 68 -14.26 0.93 -11.32
N PHE A 69 -14.07 0.27 -10.17
CA PHE A 69 -12.97 -0.68 -9.98
C PHE A 69 -12.95 -1.77 -11.05
N ARG A 70 -14.09 -2.43 -11.30
CA ARG A 70 -14.19 -3.50 -12.32
C ARG A 70 -13.82 -2.99 -13.71
N ARG A 71 -14.29 -1.80 -14.09
CA ARG A 71 -13.98 -1.20 -15.39
C ARG A 71 -12.50 -0.85 -15.51
N ILE A 72 -11.92 -0.25 -14.48
CA ILE A 72 -10.49 0.12 -14.45
C ILE A 72 -9.60 -1.14 -14.50
N MET A 73 -9.93 -2.19 -13.74
CA MET A 73 -9.14 -3.42 -13.75
C MET A 73 -9.28 -4.23 -15.05
N ALA A 74 -10.37 -4.04 -15.82
CA ALA A 74 -10.51 -4.64 -17.15
C ALA A 74 -9.56 -4.04 -18.19
N SER A 75 -9.19 -2.76 -18.05
CA SER A 75 -8.19 -2.09 -18.90
C SER A 75 -7.31 -1.16 -18.04
N PRO A 76 -6.27 -1.70 -17.37
CA PRO A 76 -5.49 -0.96 -16.37
C PRO A 76 -4.55 0.09 -16.96
N ARG A 77 -4.39 0.14 -18.29
CA ARG A 77 -3.58 1.17 -18.96
C ARG A 77 -4.48 2.31 -19.37
N LEU A 78 -4.36 3.44 -18.69
CA LEU A 78 -5.25 4.58 -18.85
C LEU A 78 -4.50 5.79 -19.38
N SER A 79 -5.17 6.57 -20.22
CA SER A 79 -4.61 7.79 -20.77
C SER A 79 -4.90 8.97 -19.86
N VAL A 80 -3.88 9.76 -19.51
CA VAL A 80 -4.00 10.98 -18.71
C VAL A 80 -3.16 12.06 -19.37
N GLY A 81 -3.82 13.06 -19.97
CA GLY A 81 -3.15 14.02 -20.85
C GLY A 81 -2.44 13.30 -21.99
N TRP A 82 -1.14 13.54 -22.16
CA TRP A 82 -0.29 12.89 -23.18
C TRP A 82 0.45 11.65 -22.67
N THR A 83 0.22 11.27 -21.42
CA THR A 83 0.91 10.16 -20.77
C THR A 83 -0.02 8.98 -20.53
N MET A 84 0.58 7.82 -20.30
CA MET A 84 -0.12 6.60 -19.93
C MET A 84 0.22 6.26 -18.49
N VAL A 85 -0.82 6.01 -17.70
CA VAL A 85 -0.69 5.58 -16.31
C VAL A 85 -1.11 4.13 -16.18
N HIS A 86 -0.53 3.44 -15.19
CA HIS A 86 -0.87 2.06 -14.89
C HIS A 86 -1.68 1.99 -13.61
N ALA A 87 -2.94 1.57 -13.73
CA ALA A 87 -3.84 1.30 -12.63
C ALA A 87 -3.60 -0.10 -12.07
N SER A 88 -3.57 -0.22 -10.75
CA SER A 88 -3.42 -1.48 -10.04
C SER A 88 -4.20 -1.45 -8.73
N GLU A 89 -4.61 -2.61 -8.24
CA GLU A 89 -5.27 -2.71 -6.95
C GLU A 89 -4.30 -2.31 -5.81
N ASP A 90 -4.74 -1.40 -4.93
CA ASP A 90 -3.97 -1.03 -3.75
C ASP A 90 -4.46 -1.79 -2.50
N LEU A 91 -3.75 -2.88 -2.19
CA LEU A 91 -3.88 -3.63 -0.94
C LEU A 91 -2.73 -3.33 0.01
N HIS A 92 -2.36 -2.06 0.14
CA HIS A 92 -1.28 -1.69 1.02
C HIS A 92 -1.63 -1.97 2.49
N VAL A 93 -0.85 -2.84 3.13
CA VAL A 93 -0.87 -3.05 4.58
C VAL A 93 0.20 -2.14 5.19
N PRO A 94 -0.18 -1.13 5.99
CA PRO A 94 0.79 -0.22 6.60
C PRO A 94 1.83 -0.99 7.40
N THR A 95 3.09 -0.62 7.25
CA THR A 95 4.21 -1.23 8.00
C THR A 95 4.93 -0.14 8.77
N CYS A 96 5.05 -0.33 10.08
CA CYS A 96 5.72 0.65 10.92
C CYS A 96 7.23 0.56 10.70
N THR A 97 7.85 1.67 10.31
CA THR A 97 9.30 1.74 10.05
C THR A 97 10.14 1.70 11.33
N PHE A 98 9.52 1.81 12.50
CA PHE A 98 10.21 1.75 13.79
C PHE A 98 10.09 0.41 14.49
N CYS A 99 8.88 -0.11 14.70
CA CYS A 99 8.72 -1.40 15.37
C CYS A 99 8.57 -2.57 14.37
N ALA A 100 8.64 -2.33 13.06
CA ALA A 100 8.52 -3.36 12.02
C ALA A 100 7.25 -4.24 12.14
N SER A 101 6.18 -3.69 12.70
CA SER A 101 4.87 -4.35 12.81
C SER A 101 3.92 -3.87 11.73
N TYR A 102 3.03 -4.75 11.29
CA TYR A 102 1.98 -4.45 10.33
C TYR A 102 0.76 -3.79 10.98
N GLY A 103 0.05 -2.94 10.23
CA GLY A 103 -1.23 -2.33 10.60
C GLY A 103 -1.16 -0.86 10.97
N HIS A 104 0.03 -0.28 11.15
CA HIS A 104 0.19 1.16 11.44
C HIS A 104 1.49 1.70 10.85
N GLY A 105 1.55 3.02 10.65
CA GLY A 105 2.78 3.74 10.32
C GLY A 105 3.51 4.25 11.56
N ARG A 106 4.71 4.83 11.37
CA ARG A 106 5.54 5.38 12.47
C ARG A 106 4.80 6.36 13.37
N SER A 107 4.02 7.27 12.77
CA SER A 107 3.28 8.34 13.47
C SER A 107 2.24 7.81 14.46
N SER A 108 1.70 6.62 14.22
CA SER A 108 0.69 5.98 15.08
C SER A 108 1.27 4.80 15.87
N CYS A 109 2.60 4.74 16.00
CA CYS A 109 3.27 3.64 16.68
C CYS A 109 3.23 3.85 18.20
N PRO A 110 2.65 2.90 18.98
CA PRO A 110 2.48 3.06 20.41
C PRO A 110 3.81 3.04 21.18
N THR A 111 4.83 2.39 20.63
CA THR A 111 6.17 2.29 21.24
C THR A 111 7.12 3.36 20.72
N ALA A 112 6.60 4.38 20.02
CA ALA A 112 7.46 5.28 19.27
C ALA A 112 8.41 6.14 20.11
N ALA A 113 7.97 6.45 21.33
CA ALA A 113 8.67 7.29 22.29
C ALA A 113 9.86 6.59 22.97
N ASP A 114 9.93 5.25 22.93
CA ASP A 114 11.01 4.48 23.55
C ASP A 114 11.98 3.94 22.49
N PRO A 115 13.15 4.57 22.28
CA PRO A 115 14.12 4.17 21.26
C PRO A 115 14.60 2.72 21.37
N THR A 116 14.55 2.12 22.56
CA THR A 116 14.98 0.73 22.77
C THR A 116 14.07 -0.27 22.08
N LYS A 117 12.83 0.12 21.78
CA LYS A 117 11.83 -0.69 21.07
C LYS A 117 11.96 -0.61 19.55
N ALA A 118 13.02 0.00 19.03
CA ALA A 118 13.31 0.00 17.60
C ALA A 118 13.58 -1.43 17.13
N VAL A 119 12.93 -1.82 16.04
CA VAL A 119 13.10 -3.10 15.36
C VAL A 119 13.48 -2.84 13.92
N CYS A 120 14.55 -3.48 13.48
CA CYS A 120 15.07 -3.30 12.14
C CYS A 120 14.13 -3.93 11.11
N THR A 121 13.65 -3.14 10.16
CA THR A 121 12.80 -3.65 9.06
C THR A 121 13.55 -4.57 8.11
N LYS A 122 14.90 -4.55 8.09
CA LYS A 122 15.74 -5.40 7.24
C LYS A 122 16.02 -6.77 7.85
N CYS A 123 16.60 -6.83 9.06
CA CYS A 123 17.03 -8.09 9.69
C CYS A 123 16.13 -8.56 10.85
N GLY A 124 15.14 -7.75 11.25
CA GLY A 124 14.19 -8.08 12.30
C GLY A 124 14.76 -8.03 13.72
N ALA A 125 16.02 -7.64 13.90
CA ALA A 125 16.65 -7.49 15.21
C ALA A 125 16.21 -6.20 15.91
N GLU A 126 16.22 -6.21 17.24
CA GLU A 126 15.92 -5.05 18.08
C GLU A 126 17.14 -4.13 18.25
N GLY A 127 16.91 -2.91 18.74
CA GLY A 127 17.95 -1.93 19.08
C GLY A 127 18.39 -1.00 17.94
N HIS A 128 17.89 -1.18 16.71
CA HIS A 128 18.17 -0.27 15.61
C HIS A 128 17.07 -0.23 14.54
N VAL A 129 17.03 0.85 13.76
CA VAL A 129 16.16 0.99 12.58
C VAL A 129 16.88 0.54 11.31
N GLY A 130 16.13 0.25 10.24
CA GLY A 130 16.70 -0.28 8.99
C GLY A 130 17.79 0.57 8.32
N ALA A 131 17.81 1.89 8.57
CA ALA A 131 18.85 2.79 8.08
C ALA A 131 20.23 2.52 8.72
N ALA A 132 20.25 2.08 9.99
CA ALA A 132 21.45 1.80 10.76
C ALA A 132 21.79 0.29 10.81
N CYS A 133 21.19 -0.50 9.91
CA CYS A 133 21.37 -1.95 9.93
C CYS A 133 22.76 -2.36 9.40
N PRO A 134 23.55 -3.15 10.15
CA PRO A 134 24.85 -3.64 9.71
C PRO A 134 24.75 -4.79 8.70
N VAL A 135 23.59 -5.44 8.60
CA VAL A 135 23.35 -6.59 7.71
C VAL A 135 23.11 -6.14 6.29
N ARG A 136 23.83 -6.74 5.32
CA ARG A 136 23.61 -6.48 3.88
C ARG A 136 22.39 -7.27 3.39
N MET A 137 21.64 -6.66 2.47
CA MET A 137 20.48 -7.33 1.89
C MET A 137 20.93 -8.53 1.05
N GLY A 138 20.30 -9.70 1.25
CA GLY A 138 20.71 -10.97 0.64
C GLY A 138 21.56 -11.88 1.54
N ASP A 139 21.92 -11.43 2.74
CA ASP A 139 22.54 -12.26 3.77
C ASP A 139 21.52 -13.27 4.35
N ALA A 140 21.96 -14.47 4.71
CA ALA A 140 21.12 -15.50 5.33
C ALA A 140 20.50 -15.07 6.67
N THR A 141 21.09 -14.05 7.32
CA THR A 141 20.58 -13.46 8.57
C THR A 141 19.42 -12.48 8.36
N VAL A 142 19.08 -12.15 7.10
CA VAL A 142 17.92 -11.33 6.77
C VAL A 142 16.65 -12.08 7.16
N CYS A 143 15.90 -11.49 8.10
CA CYS A 143 14.63 -12.04 8.56
C CYS A 143 13.63 -10.91 8.79
N CYS A 144 12.42 -11.10 8.26
CA CYS A 144 11.29 -10.20 8.53
C CYS A 144 10.95 -10.24 10.02
N ALA A 145 10.70 -9.06 10.61
CA ALA A 145 10.38 -8.97 12.03
C ALA A 145 9.10 -9.75 12.41
N ALA A 146 8.11 -9.79 11.52
CA ALA A 146 6.89 -10.58 11.76
C ALA A 146 7.17 -12.09 11.77
N CYS A 147 8.00 -12.59 10.85
CA CYS A 147 8.39 -13.99 10.79
C CYS A 147 9.20 -14.39 12.03
N ARG A 148 10.18 -13.56 12.42
CA ARG A 148 10.98 -13.76 13.63
C ARG A 148 10.11 -13.88 14.89
N ARG A 149 9.10 -13.01 15.04
CA ARG A 149 8.19 -13.03 16.21
C ARG A 149 7.39 -14.32 16.35
N VAL A 150 7.11 -15.00 15.25
CA VAL A 150 6.37 -16.28 15.26
C VAL A 150 7.31 -17.48 15.23
N GLY A 151 8.62 -17.27 15.46
CA GLY A 151 9.62 -18.34 15.52
C GLY A 151 10.13 -18.81 14.16
N LEU A 152 9.83 -18.10 13.06
CA LEU A 152 10.45 -18.38 11.76
C LEU A 152 11.79 -17.64 11.67
N GLU A 153 12.89 -18.38 11.59
CA GLU A 153 14.24 -17.83 11.47
C GLU A 153 14.76 -17.91 10.04
N ALA A 154 15.71 -17.02 9.70
CA ALA A 154 16.44 -17.01 8.44
C ALA A 154 15.56 -17.14 7.17
N VAL A 155 14.36 -16.53 7.16
CA VAL A 155 13.42 -16.60 6.03
C VAL A 155 13.93 -15.94 4.75
N GLY A 156 15.09 -15.28 4.79
CA GLY A 156 15.78 -14.76 3.61
C GLY A 156 15.12 -13.52 2.99
N HIS A 157 14.23 -12.84 3.72
CA HIS A 157 13.56 -11.65 3.21
C HIS A 157 13.30 -10.60 4.31
N PRO A 158 13.33 -9.29 3.97
CA PRO A 158 13.05 -8.23 4.92
C PRO A 158 11.56 -8.09 5.21
N THR A 159 11.23 -7.22 6.17
CA THR A 159 9.85 -6.82 6.46
C THR A 159 9.26 -6.07 5.27
N GLY A 160 8.05 -6.45 4.86
CA GLY A 160 7.37 -5.85 3.70
C GLY A 160 7.68 -6.53 2.36
N PHE A 161 8.48 -7.61 2.35
CA PHE A 161 8.65 -8.45 1.17
C PHE A 161 7.30 -9.02 0.74
N SER A 162 6.95 -8.86 -0.54
CA SER A 162 5.65 -9.27 -1.09
C SER A 162 5.39 -10.77 -0.96
N GLY A 163 6.42 -11.62 -1.03
CA GLY A 163 6.28 -13.06 -0.85
C GLY A 163 6.18 -13.55 0.60
N CYS A 164 6.21 -12.66 1.60
CA CYS A 164 6.09 -13.04 3.01
C CYS A 164 4.71 -13.66 3.30
N PRO A 165 4.62 -14.88 3.87
CA PRO A 165 3.33 -15.54 4.12
C PRO A 165 2.44 -14.76 5.10
N LEU A 166 3.04 -14.16 6.14
CA LEU A 166 2.31 -13.35 7.12
C LEU A 166 1.79 -12.02 6.53
N LEU A 167 2.50 -11.46 5.54
CA LEU A 167 2.02 -10.29 4.83
C LEU A 167 0.88 -10.67 3.87
N GLN A 168 1.05 -11.77 3.12
CA GLN A 168 0.04 -12.30 2.22
C GLN A 168 -1.27 -12.60 2.95
N GLU A 169 -1.22 -13.18 4.15
CA GLU A 169 -2.41 -13.39 4.98
C GLU A 169 -3.13 -12.07 5.31
N LYS A 170 -2.37 -11.03 5.69
CA LYS A 170 -2.93 -9.70 5.98
C LYS A 170 -3.52 -9.04 4.73
N VAL A 171 -2.87 -9.18 3.57
CA VAL A 171 -3.36 -8.71 2.27
C VAL A 171 -4.65 -9.44 1.89
N ALA A 172 -4.70 -10.76 2.04
CA ALA A 172 -5.89 -11.56 1.78
C ALA A 172 -7.06 -11.13 2.70
N ARG A 173 -6.78 -10.89 3.99
CA ARG A 173 -7.77 -10.39 4.95
C ARG A 173 -8.27 -8.98 4.59
N LEU A 174 -7.40 -8.13 4.07
CA LEU A 174 -7.76 -6.80 3.60
C LEU A 174 -8.65 -6.87 2.36
N ARG A 175 -8.31 -7.74 1.40
CA ARG A 175 -9.12 -8.00 0.21
C ARG A 175 -10.50 -8.54 0.60
N ALA A 176 -10.60 -9.51 1.50
CA ALA A 176 -11.88 -10.06 1.97
C ALA A 176 -12.79 -9.02 2.67
N ARG A 177 -12.19 -7.96 3.24
CA ARG A 177 -12.91 -6.84 3.88
C ARG A 177 -13.16 -5.66 2.94
N THR A 178 -12.79 -5.79 1.66
CA THR A 178 -13.00 -4.78 0.64
C THR A 178 -14.23 -5.17 -0.19
N HIS A 179 -15.08 -4.20 -0.47
CA HIS A 179 -16.33 -4.39 -1.20
C HIS A 179 -16.09 -4.19 -2.70
N TYR A 180 -15.91 -5.26 -3.48
CA TYR A 180 -15.70 -5.17 -4.94
C TYR A 180 -16.98 -5.23 -5.78
N GLY A 181 -18.14 -5.29 -5.12
CA GLY A 181 -19.43 -5.47 -5.78
C GLY A 181 -19.68 -6.92 -6.19
N GLY A 182 -20.94 -7.30 -6.17
CA GLY A 182 -21.46 -8.65 -6.35
C GLY A 182 -22.87 -8.69 -5.75
N ALA A 183 -23.78 -9.38 -6.45
CA ALA A 183 -25.25 -9.32 -6.31
C ALA A 183 -25.80 -9.26 -4.88
#